data_AF-A0A659UKK1-F1
#
_entry.id   AF-A0A659UKK1-F1
#
_cell.length_a   1.000
_cell.length_b   1.000
_cell.length_c   1.000
_cell.angle_alpha   90.00
_cell.angle_beta   90.00
_cell.angle_gamma   90.00
#
_symmetry.space_group_name_H-M   'P 1'
#
loop_
_entity.id
_entity.type
_entity.pdbx_description
1 polymer ?
#
loop_
_entity_poly.entity_id
_entity_poly.type
_entity_poly.pdbx_seq_one_letter_code
_entity_poly.pdbx_strand_id
1 'polypeptide(L)'
;PQAMLGRPGSDFLGPDQVALFESSEREVLASGQQYEVEESFEAGGASRSRIVRKNRVRVASGRDYVAGFLFDISDMKRRETEAEDARKHLANVLESLPARVIIYDRDDKFVFANHRLQDT
;
A
#
# COMPACT_ATOMS: atom_id res chain seq x y z
N PRO A 1 6.25 -17.32 17.03
CA PRO A 1 6.91 -17.99 15.87
C PRO A 1 7.10 -19.50 16.05
N GLN A 2 7.79 -19.96 17.11
CA GLN A 2 8.00 -21.40 17.37
C GLN A 2 6.71 -22.22 17.43
N ALA A 3 5.66 -21.69 18.06
CA ALA A 3 4.36 -22.37 18.20
C ALA A 3 3.62 -22.60 16.86
N MET A 4 4.06 -21.97 15.77
CA MET A 4 3.46 -22.12 14.44
C MET A 4 4.15 -23.21 13.61
N LEU A 5 5.37 -23.60 13.97
CA LEU A 5 6.15 -24.57 13.19
C LEU A 5 5.45 -25.94 13.18
N GLY A 6 5.30 -26.50 11.98
CA GLY A 6 4.66 -27.81 11.78
C GLY A 6 3.13 -27.82 11.87
N ARG A 7 2.50 -26.67 12.15
CA ARG A 7 1.05 -26.53 12.17
C ARG A 7 0.53 -25.93 10.86
N PRO A 8 -0.71 -26.24 10.46
CA PRO A 8 -1.36 -25.57 9.33
C PRO A 8 -1.41 -24.06 9.56
N GLY A 9 -1.11 -23.26 8.53
CA GLY A 9 -1.24 -21.81 8.62
C GLY A 9 -2.67 -21.36 8.91
N SER A 10 -3.66 -22.17 8.51
CA SER A 10 -5.08 -21.94 8.77
C SER A 10 -5.45 -21.92 10.25
N ASP A 11 -4.65 -22.54 11.13
CA ASP A 11 -4.83 -22.47 12.59
C ASP A 11 -4.67 -21.04 13.15
N PHE A 12 -4.08 -20.12 12.37
CA PHE A 12 -3.74 -18.76 12.79
C PHE A 12 -4.47 -17.68 12.00
N LEU A 13 -5.39 -18.06 11.11
CA LEU A 13 -6.10 -17.16 10.20
C LEU A 13 -7.61 -17.21 10.44
N GLY A 14 -8.30 -16.11 10.15
CA GLY A 14 -9.77 -16.10 10.10
C GLY A 14 -10.30 -16.89 8.89
N PRO A 15 -11.55 -17.38 8.92
CA PRO A 15 -12.10 -18.23 7.86
C PRO A 15 -11.97 -17.66 6.45
N ASP A 16 -12.25 -16.36 6.29
CA ASP A 16 -12.16 -15.67 4.99
C ASP A 16 -10.71 -15.59 4.49
N GLN A 17 -9.74 -15.46 5.40
CA GLN A 17 -8.32 -15.43 5.07
C GLN A 17 -7.77 -16.80 4.72
N VAL A 18 -8.28 -17.88 5.35
CA VAL A 18 -7.84 -19.26 5.06
C VAL A 18 -8.05 -19.59 3.58
N ALA A 19 -9.27 -19.40 3.07
CA ALA A 19 -9.58 -19.74 1.69
C ALA A 19 -8.75 -18.92 0.69
N LEU A 20 -8.57 -17.62 0.96
CA LEU A 20 -7.77 -16.73 0.12
C LEU A 20 -6.28 -17.12 0.13
N PHE A 21 -5.73 -17.48 1.30
CA PHE A 21 -4.33 -17.85 1.41
C PHE A 21 -4.05 -19.19 0.73
N GLU A 22 -4.88 -20.20 0.96
CA GLU A 22 -4.72 -21.52 0.36
C GLU A 22 -4.86 -21.49 -1.17
N SER A 23 -5.83 -20.74 -1.70
CA SER A 23 -6.04 -20.59 -3.14
C SER A 23 -4.85 -19.90 -3.81
N SER A 24 -4.39 -18.77 -3.27
CA SER A 24 -3.22 -18.06 -3.80
C SER A 24 -1.93 -18.88 -3.70
N GLU A 25 -1.73 -19.65 -2.61
CA GLU A 25 -0.58 -20.55 -2.48
C GLU A 25 -0.59 -21.68 -3.50
N ARG A 26 -1.76 -22.27 -3.74
CA ARG A 26 -1.94 -23.32 -4.75
C ARG A 26 -1.62 -22.79 -6.14
N GLU A 27 -2.08 -21.59 -6.47
CA GLU A 27 -1.80 -20.95 -7.76
C GLU A 27 -0.31 -20.66 -7.94
N VAL A 28 0.35 -20.12 -6.91
CA VAL A 28 1.81 -19.86 -6.92
C VAL A 28 2.59 -21.16 -7.08
N LEU A 29 2.20 -22.23 -6.37
CA LEU A 29 2.86 -23.54 -6.50
C LEU A 29 2.68 -24.13 -7.89
N ALA A 30 1.49 -24.02 -8.48
CA ALA A 30 1.19 -24.57 -9.81
C ALA A 30 1.89 -23.78 -10.92
N SER A 31 1.65 -22.47 -10.99
CA SER A 31 2.13 -21.62 -12.08
C SER A 31 3.60 -21.20 -11.93
N GLY A 32 4.07 -21.04 -10.69
CA GLY A 32 5.34 -20.38 -10.39
C GLY A 32 5.32 -18.86 -10.57
N GLN A 33 4.18 -18.27 -10.94
CA GLN A 33 4.03 -16.83 -11.02
C GLN A 33 3.96 -16.23 -9.61
N GLN A 34 4.55 -15.04 -9.46
CA GLN A 34 4.48 -14.29 -8.21
C GLN A 34 3.05 -13.81 -7.97
N TYR A 35 2.58 -14.01 -6.75
CA TYR A 35 1.35 -13.40 -6.26
C TYR A 35 1.70 -12.18 -5.41
N GLU A 36 1.05 -11.06 -5.67
CA GLU A 36 1.20 -9.83 -4.90
C GLU A 36 -0.10 -9.05 -4.87
N VAL A 37 -0.58 -8.76 -3.67
CA VAL A 37 -1.76 -7.91 -3.47
C VAL A 37 -1.52 -6.95 -2.32
N GLU A 38 -2.12 -5.78 -2.44
CA GLU A 38 -2.29 -4.87 -1.32
C GLU A 38 -3.69 -5.09 -0.74
N GLU A 39 -3.79 -5.25 0.58
CA GLU A 39 -5.06 -5.45 1.26
C GLU A 39 -5.14 -4.67 2.57
N SER A 40 -6.38 -4.33 2.94
CA SER A 40 -6.68 -3.77 4.24
C SER A 40 -7.06 -4.88 5.22
N PHE A 41 -6.65 -4.73 6.47
CA PHE A 41 -6.97 -5.67 7.54
C PHE A 41 -7.20 -4.92 8.85
N GLU A 42 -8.00 -5.51 9.72
CA GLU A 42 -8.24 -4.98 11.07
C GLU A 42 -7.22 -5.58 12.05
N ALA A 43 -6.55 -4.73 12.81
CA ALA A 43 -5.64 -5.16 13.87
C ALA A 43 -5.69 -4.21 15.06
N GLY A 44 -6.08 -4.75 16.22
CA GLY A 44 -6.22 -3.95 17.44
C GLY A 44 -7.32 -2.89 17.38
N GLY A 45 -8.37 -3.12 16.57
CA GLY A 45 -9.48 -2.19 16.37
C GLY A 45 -9.18 -1.02 15.42
N ALA A 46 -8.07 -1.07 14.69
CA ALA A 46 -7.72 -0.09 13.68
C ALA A 46 -7.53 -0.76 12.31
N SER A 47 -8.02 -0.09 11.28
CA SER A 47 -7.79 -0.46 9.89
C SER A 47 -6.33 -0.19 9.51
N ARG A 48 -5.66 -1.21 8.99
CA ARG A 48 -4.27 -1.19 8.56
C ARG A 48 -4.17 -1.68 7.12
N SER A 49 -3.05 -1.38 6.47
CA SER A 49 -2.77 -1.86 5.12
C SER A 49 -1.51 -2.69 5.10
N ARG A 50 -1.52 -3.78 4.32
CA ARG A 50 -0.34 -4.61 4.08
C ARG A 50 -0.22 -5.01 2.62
N ILE A 51 1.00 -5.32 2.21
CA ILE A 51 1.27 -6.06 0.97
C ILE A 51 1.51 -7.52 1.33
N VAL A 52 0.78 -8.42 0.68
CA VAL A 52 0.98 -9.87 0.75
C VAL A 52 1.68 -10.31 -0.52
N ARG A 53 2.90 -10.83 -0.40
CA ARG A 53 3.70 -11.32 -1.53
C ARG A 53 4.02 -12.80 -1.34
N LYS A 54 3.83 -13.61 -2.39
CA LYS A 54 4.11 -15.05 -2.36
C LYS A 54 4.90 -15.46 -3.60
N ASN A 55 5.94 -16.26 -3.38
CA ASN A 55 6.80 -16.79 -4.43
C ASN A 55 6.99 -18.29 -4.28
N ARG A 56 7.10 -19.00 -5.40
CA ARG A 56 7.50 -20.41 -5.40
C ARG A 56 9.02 -20.52 -5.24
N VAL A 57 9.44 -21.33 -4.27
CA VAL A 57 10.85 -21.65 -4.01
C VAL A 57 11.08 -23.14 -4.22
N ARG A 58 11.95 -23.47 -5.16
CA ARG A 58 12.41 -24.84 -5.43
C ARG A 58 13.67 -25.09 -4.62
N VAL A 59 13.67 -26.10 -3.75
CA VAL A 59 14.90 -26.55 -3.06
C VAL A 59 15.63 -27.62 -3.86
N ALA A 60 16.89 -27.89 -3.52
CA ALA A 60 17.74 -28.86 -4.22
C ALA A 60 17.14 -30.29 -4.29
N SER A 61 16.29 -30.67 -3.34
CA SER A 61 15.58 -31.97 -3.37
C SER A 61 14.48 -32.06 -4.44
N GLY A 62 14.24 -30.99 -5.19
CA GLY A 62 13.18 -30.90 -6.20
C GLY A 62 11.80 -30.55 -5.65
N ARG A 63 11.67 -30.40 -4.32
CA ARG A 63 10.41 -30.00 -3.68
C ARG A 63 10.15 -28.50 -3.83
N ASP A 64 8.91 -28.15 -4.14
CA ASP A 64 8.42 -26.77 -4.20
C ASP A 64 7.80 -26.34 -2.87
N TYR A 65 8.07 -25.09 -2.50
CA TYR A 65 7.54 -24.41 -1.32
C TYR A 65 7.01 -23.03 -1.71
N VAL A 66 6.16 -22.45 -0.85
CA VAL A 66 5.79 -21.04 -0.95
C VAL A 66 6.54 -20.24 0.11
N ALA A 67 7.23 -19.19 -0.33
CA ALA A 67 7.75 -18.15 0.55
C ALA A 67 6.77 -16.97 0.54
N GLY A 68 6.12 -16.73 1.68
CA GLY A 68 5.21 -15.62 1.90
C GLY A 68 5.86 -14.47 2.67
N PHE A 69 5.57 -13.24 2.26
CA PHE A 69 6.00 -12.01 2.90
C PHE A 69 4.79 -11.12 3.17
N LEU A 70 4.73 -10.55 4.36
CA LEU A 70 3.70 -9.60 4.78
C LEU A 70 4.40 -8.29 5.14
N PHE A 71 4.15 -7.24 4.37
CA PHE A 71 4.73 -5.91 4.62
C PHE A 71 3.63 -5.00 5.16
N ASP A 72 3.72 -4.58 6.41
CA ASP A 72 2.84 -3.53 6.93
C ASP A 72 3.23 -2.20 6.25
N ILE A 73 2.29 -1.60 5.54
CA ILE A 73 2.46 -0.34 4.80
C ILE A 73 1.58 0.78 5.37
N SER A 74 0.99 0.58 6.55
CA SER A 74 0.04 1.52 7.14
C SER A 74 0.66 2.90 7.37
N ASP A 75 1.89 2.94 7.89
CA ASP A 75 2.60 4.20 8.14
C ASP A 75 2.97 4.93 6.85
N MET A 76 3.32 4.19 5.80
CA MET A 76 3.66 4.75 4.50
C MET A 76 2.43 5.44 3.90
N LYS A 77 1.29 4.74 3.86
CA LYS A 77 0.03 5.28 3.37
C LYS A 77 -0.46 6.47 4.19
N ARG A 78 -0.34 6.41 5.52
CA ARG A 78 -0.74 7.54 6.38
C ARG A 78 0.03 8.80 6.01
N ARG A 79 1.35 8.70 5.83
CA ARG A 79 2.19 9.84 5.42
C ARG A 79 1.86 10.35 4.03
N GLU A 80 1.57 9.45 3.09
CA GLU A 80 1.17 9.82 1.73
C GLU A 80 -0.15 10.60 1.74
N THR A 81 -1.15 10.12 2.48
CA THR A 81 -2.43 10.81 2.66
C THR A 81 -2.25 12.16 3.36
N GLU A 82 -1.48 12.22 4.45
CA GLU A 82 -1.19 13.47 5.16
C GLU A 82 -0.52 14.51 4.24
N ALA A 83 0.44 14.09 3.41
CA ALA A 83 1.12 14.96 2.46
C ALA A 83 0.17 15.45 1.36
N GLU A 84 -0.66 14.57 0.82
CA GLU A 84 -1.64 14.94 -0.22
C GLU A 84 -2.72 15.88 0.33
N ASP A 85 -3.19 15.65 1.55
CA ASP A 85 -4.17 16.52 2.22
C ASP A 85 -3.57 17.89 2.53
N ALA A 86 -2.32 17.96 3.00
CA ALA A 86 -1.61 19.22 3.20
C ALA A 86 -1.45 20.00 1.88
N ARG A 87 -1.10 19.30 0.79
CA ARG A 87 -0.95 19.90 -0.54
C ARG A 87 -2.28 20.44 -1.06
N LYS A 88 -3.37 19.67 -0.93
CA LYS A 88 -4.73 20.11 -1.28
C LYS A 88 -5.17 21.29 -0.45
N HIS A 89 -4.91 21.27 0.85
CA HIS A 89 -5.24 22.36 1.75
C HIS A 89 -4.54 23.66 1.34
N LEU A 90 -3.22 23.59 1.08
CA LEU A 90 -2.46 24.76 0.61
C LEU A 90 -2.99 25.29 -0.73
N ALA A 91 -3.25 24.40 -1.71
CA ALA A 91 -3.82 24.79 -2.99
C ALA A 91 -5.17 25.50 -2.82
N ASN A 92 -6.06 24.96 -1.99
CA ASN A 92 -7.37 25.56 -1.71
C ASN A 92 -7.24 26.93 -1.03
N VAL A 93 -6.31 27.08 -0.08
CA VAL A 93 -6.02 28.36 0.56
C VAL A 93 -5.58 29.38 -0.49
N LEU A 94 -4.56 29.06 -1.30
CA LEU A 94 -4.03 29.96 -2.34
C LEU A 94 -5.09 30.33 -3.39
N GLU A 95 -5.95 29.38 -3.77
CA GLU A 95 -7.07 29.63 -4.65
C GLU A 95 -8.09 30.58 -4.03
N SER A 96 -8.46 30.39 -2.77
CA SER A 96 -9.49 31.21 -2.11
C SER A 96 -9.06 32.65 -1.80
N LEU A 97 -7.76 32.97 -1.87
CA LEU A 97 -7.27 34.31 -1.55
C LEU A 97 -7.91 35.38 -2.46
N PRO A 98 -8.40 36.51 -1.91
CA PRO A 98 -8.94 37.62 -2.69
C PRO A 98 -7.83 38.50 -3.27
N ALA A 99 -6.75 37.87 -3.76
CA ALA A 99 -5.59 38.53 -4.34
C ALA A 99 -5.07 37.70 -5.51
N ARG A 100 -4.42 38.35 -6.47
CA ARG A 100 -3.68 37.67 -7.55
C ARG A 100 -2.39 37.10 -6.99
N VAL A 101 -2.23 35.78 -7.05
CA VAL A 101 -1.05 35.07 -6.54
C VAL A 101 -0.32 34.42 -7.70
N ILE A 102 0.96 34.72 -7.86
CA ILE A 102 1.87 34.03 -8.79
C ILE A 102 3.06 33.52 -7.98
N ILE A 103 3.45 32.26 -8.19
CA ILE A 103 4.62 31.65 -7.56
C ILE A 103 5.60 31.22 -8.65
N TYR A 104 6.85 31.60 -8.45
CA TYR A 104 8.00 31.13 -9.23
C TYR A 104 8.93 30.29 -8.34
N ASP A 105 9.63 29.32 -8.91
CA ASP A 105 10.70 28.60 -8.22
C ASP A 105 12.01 29.41 -8.21
N ARG A 106 13.08 28.81 -7.68
CA ARG A 106 14.38 29.46 -7.56
C ARG A 106 15.13 29.69 -8.88
N ASP A 107 14.67 29.04 -9.95
CA ASP A 107 15.22 29.14 -11.30
C ASP A 107 14.31 30.01 -12.19
N ASP A 108 13.49 30.87 -11.57
CA ASP A 108 12.50 31.76 -12.19
C ASP A 108 11.44 31.04 -13.05
N LYS A 109 11.20 29.74 -12.81
CA LYS A 109 10.17 29.00 -13.54
C LYS A 109 8.81 29.21 -12.90
N PHE A 110 7.80 29.40 -13.73
CA PHE A 110 6.41 29.50 -13.29
C PHE A 110 5.96 28.18 -12.64
N VAL A 111 5.43 28.26 -11.41
CA VAL A 111 4.96 27.10 -10.63
C VAL A 111 3.44 27.12 -10.45
N PHE A 112 2.86 28.29 -10.19
CA PHE A 112 1.45 28.39 -9.83
C PHE A 112 0.88 29.79 -10.08
N ALA A 113 -0.40 29.86 -10.45
CA ALA A 113 -1.23 31.05 -10.48
C ALA A 113 -2.64 30.68 -9.99
N ASN A 114 -3.22 31.49 -9.10
CA ASN A 114 -4.61 31.29 -8.67
C ASN A 114 -5.63 31.88 -9.66
N HIS A 115 -6.90 31.47 -9.57
CA HIS A 115 -7.95 31.89 -10.50
C HIS A 115 -8.16 33.40 -10.58
N ARG A 116 -7.86 34.14 -9.50
CA ARG A 116 -7.96 35.62 -9.45
C ARG A 116 -7.15 36.33 -10.53
N LEU A 117 -6.14 35.68 -11.12
CA LEU A 117 -5.38 36.23 -12.25
C LEU A 117 -6.17 36.29 -13.55
N GLN A 118 -7.23 35.49 -13.66
CA GLN A 118 -8.10 35.43 -14.83
C GLN A 118 -9.32 36.34 -14.70
N ASP A 119 -9.64 36.79 -13.48
CA ASP A 119 -10.69 37.77 -13.21
C ASP A 119 -10.27 39.13 -13.83
N THR A 120 -10.99 39.57 -14.87
CA THR A 120 -10.78 40.84 -15.59
C THR A 120 -11.66 41.94 -15.02
#